data_AF-K9PNL8-F1
#
_entry.id   AF-K9PNL8-F1
#
_cell.length_a   1.000
_cell.length_b   1.000
_cell.length_c   1.000
_cell.angle_alpha   90.00
_cell.angle_beta   90.00
_cell.angle_gamma   90.00
#
_symmetry.space_group_name_H-M   'P 1'
#
loop_
_entity.id
_entity.type
_entity.pdbx_description
1 polymer ?
#
loop_
_entity_poly.entity_id
_entity_poly.type
_entity_poly.pdbx_seq_one_letter_code
_entity_poly.pdbx_strand_id
1 'polypeptide(L)'
;MKAISTNSLKNNTNQFLLLAIGTALIAIHLTLVWRSEDINLFFNSILFWMAVSSFVGEKRSSLNLDSGITSSILGVLIIVFSSLRISSLTPSINNIWLTSFPFFSALGLALMASGVKGLKQYQKELMILFFLITPRLLILLLPTIDLSIVTAKFSTIILWYTGFQIVQSGVTISFPEVGKGIEVYPGCSGTEQIIQILGIAILFISMFPLYKWQKILAPILAATLAFMVNAARVALMAIFVARGNNNLFEYWHTGNGSQLFPVFTTLLFGCFCWFFFLRNEQENQDYTQV
;
A
#
# COMPACT_ATOMS: atom_id res chain seq x y z
N MET A 1 37.68 -13.96 32.84
CA MET A 1 36.33 -13.35 32.78
C MET A 1 36.48 -11.91 32.29
N LYS A 2 36.02 -11.60 31.08
CA LYS A 2 36.00 -10.22 30.57
C LYS A 2 34.90 -9.46 31.31
N ALA A 3 35.27 -8.44 32.09
CA ALA A 3 34.30 -7.58 32.76
C ALA A 3 33.40 -6.92 31.71
N ILE A 4 32.13 -7.34 31.67
CA ILE A 4 31.13 -6.71 30.82
C ILE A 4 30.87 -5.33 31.44
N SER A 5 31.29 -4.27 30.74
CA SER A 5 31.08 -2.89 31.15
C SER A 5 29.58 -2.61 31.33
N THR A 6 29.22 -1.94 32.42
CA THR A 6 27.84 -1.50 32.73
C THR A 6 27.20 -0.67 31.61
N ASN A 7 28.02 0.06 30.83
CA ASN A 7 27.56 0.80 29.66
C ASN A 7 27.14 -0.12 28.49
N SER A 8 27.80 -1.27 28.33
CA SER A 8 27.41 -2.27 27.31
C SER A 8 26.08 -2.95 27.67
N LEU A 9 25.86 -3.25 28.96
CA LEU A 9 24.61 -3.82 29.45
C LEU A 9 23.43 -2.84 29.30
N LYS A 10 23.64 -1.56 29.68
CA LYS A 10 22.62 -0.51 29.56
C LYS A 10 22.21 -0.27 28.10
N ASN A 11 23.18 -0.29 27.17
CA ASN A 11 22.90 -0.12 25.75
C ASN A 11 22.08 -1.29 25.19
N ASN A 12 22.40 -2.53 25.58
CA ASN A 12 21.63 -3.72 25.17
C ASN A 12 20.19 -3.66 25.71
N THR A 13 19.98 -3.29 26.97
CA THR A 13 18.64 -3.16 27.56
C THR A 13 17.79 -2.12 26.82
N ASN A 14 18.38 -0.97 26.46
CA ASN A 14 17.67 0.06 25.70
C ASN A 14 17.28 -0.42 24.29
N GLN A 15 18.17 -1.18 23.62
CA GLN A 15 17.87 -1.79 22.32
C GLN A 15 16.71 -2.78 22.40
N PHE A 16 16.69 -3.65 23.42
CA PHE A 16 15.58 -4.58 23.63
C PHE A 16 14.26 -3.86 23.93
N LEU A 17 14.30 -2.79 24.72
CA LEU A 17 13.10 -2.00 25.00
C LEU A 17 12.55 -1.32 23.74
N LEU A 18 13.42 -0.72 22.93
CA LEU A 18 13.05 -0.12 21.65
C LEU A 18 12.45 -1.14 20.69
N LEU A 19 13.04 -2.34 20.61
CA LEU A 19 12.52 -3.44 19.81
C LEU A 19 11.14 -3.88 20.30
N ALA A 20 10.97 -4.07 21.61
CA ALA A 20 9.69 -4.45 22.20
C ALA A 20 8.58 -3.43 21.91
N ILE A 21 8.88 -2.13 22.04
CA ILE A 21 7.94 -1.05 21.70
C ILE A 21 7.61 -1.08 20.20
N GLY A 22 8.62 -1.20 19.35
CA GLY A 22 8.43 -1.30 17.89
C GLY A 22 7.54 -2.48 17.51
N THR A 23 7.82 -3.68 18.02
CA THR A 23 7.01 -4.87 17.75
C THR A 23 5.57 -4.72 18.27
N ALA A 24 5.39 -4.12 19.46
CA ALA A 24 4.06 -3.85 19.99
C ALA A 24 3.28 -2.88 19.09
N LEU A 25 3.90 -1.80 18.60
CA LEU A 25 3.26 -0.84 17.70
C LEU A 25 2.87 -1.49 16.37
N ILE A 26 3.74 -2.33 15.81
CA ILE A 26 3.44 -3.11 14.59
C ILE A 26 2.25 -4.05 14.83
N ALA A 27 2.26 -4.78 15.94
CA ALA A 27 1.18 -5.71 16.29
C ALA A 27 -0.15 -4.99 16.49
N ILE A 28 -0.16 -3.83 17.17
CA ILE A 28 -1.35 -2.98 17.32
C ILE A 28 -1.88 -2.57 15.95
N HIS A 29 -1.01 -2.04 15.07
CA HIS A 29 -1.43 -1.63 13.74
C HIS A 29 -2.04 -2.78 12.93
N LEU A 30 -1.34 -3.92 12.84
CA LEU A 30 -1.82 -5.07 12.07
C LEU A 30 -3.13 -5.64 12.63
N THR A 31 -3.29 -5.64 13.96
CA THR A 31 -4.54 -6.06 14.60
C THR A 31 -5.69 -5.12 14.26
N LEU A 32 -5.44 -3.80 14.24
CA LEU A 32 -6.46 -2.80 13.91
C LEU A 32 -6.85 -2.86 12.43
N VAL A 33 -5.89 -3.06 11.53
CA VAL A 33 -6.16 -3.26 10.10
C VAL A 33 -6.89 -4.57 9.85
N TRP A 34 -6.53 -5.65 10.55
CA TRP A 34 -7.28 -6.91 10.48
C TRP A 34 -8.74 -6.71 10.87
N ARG A 35 -8.99 -5.92 11.92
CA ARG A 35 -10.34 -5.58 12.39
C ARG A 35 -11.10 -4.61 11.48
N SER A 36 -10.45 -3.96 10.53
CA SER A 36 -11.15 -3.12 9.55
C SER A 36 -11.71 -3.93 8.37
N GLU A 37 -11.53 -5.26 8.38
CA GLU A 37 -12.01 -6.20 7.34
C GLU A 37 -11.48 -5.89 5.93
N ASP A 38 -10.43 -5.07 5.83
CA ASP A 38 -9.75 -4.74 4.58
C ASP A 38 -8.51 -5.60 4.42
N ILE A 39 -8.70 -6.73 3.74
CA ILE A 39 -7.65 -7.71 3.46
C ILE A 39 -6.54 -7.11 2.61
N ASN A 40 -6.85 -6.18 1.69
CA ASN A 40 -5.85 -5.55 0.84
C ASN A 40 -4.94 -4.63 1.65
N LEU A 41 -5.53 -3.78 2.50
CA LEU A 41 -4.76 -2.94 3.41
C LEU A 41 -3.94 -3.76 4.40
N PHE A 42 -4.47 -4.89 4.88
CA PHE A 42 -3.75 -5.79 5.77
C PHE A 42 -2.48 -6.34 5.13
N PHE A 43 -2.57 -6.94 3.95
CA PHE A 43 -1.40 -7.48 3.26
C PHE A 43 -0.40 -6.39 2.87
N ASN A 44 -0.86 -5.23 2.41
CA ASN A 44 0.02 -4.09 2.14
C ASN A 44 0.75 -3.64 3.41
N SER A 45 0.05 -3.57 4.54
CA SER A 45 0.65 -3.18 5.82
C SER A 45 1.73 -4.15 6.26
N ILE A 46 1.52 -5.46 6.07
CA ILE A 46 2.53 -6.48 6.33
C ILE A 46 3.76 -6.25 5.45
N LEU A 47 3.58 -6.06 4.14
CA LEU A 47 4.69 -5.82 3.21
C LEU A 47 5.53 -4.59 3.60
N PHE A 48 4.87 -3.49 3.93
CA PHE A 48 5.56 -2.26 4.35
C PHE A 48 6.31 -2.44 5.67
N TRP A 49 5.70 -3.09 6.67
CA TRP A 49 6.37 -3.36 7.94
C TRP A 49 7.54 -4.33 7.81
N MET A 50 7.43 -5.36 6.97
CA MET A 50 8.55 -6.26 6.67
C MET A 50 9.69 -5.52 5.99
N ALA A 51 9.40 -4.69 4.98
CA ALA A 51 10.41 -3.90 4.29
C ALA A 51 11.16 -2.95 5.26
N VAL A 52 10.42 -2.20 6.07
CA VAL A 52 11.01 -1.29 7.07
C VAL A 52 11.83 -2.05 8.11
N SER A 53 11.31 -3.17 8.62
CA SER A 53 12.02 -3.99 9.61
C SER A 53 13.32 -4.56 9.04
N SER A 54 13.33 -4.95 7.76
CA SER A 54 14.54 -5.40 7.05
C SER A 54 15.58 -4.28 6.97
N PHE A 55 15.19 -3.08 6.53
CA PHE A 55 16.11 -1.94 6.43
C PHE A 55 16.70 -1.53 7.79
N VAL A 56 15.87 -1.50 8.84
CA VAL A 56 16.36 -1.24 10.20
C VAL A 56 17.30 -2.36 10.67
N GLY A 57 16.94 -3.62 10.38
CA GLY A 57 17.73 -4.81 10.70
C GLY A 57 19.12 -4.78 10.10
N GLU A 58 19.24 -4.37 8.83
CA GLU A 58 20.53 -4.21 8.13
C GLU A 58 21.41 -3.12 8.78
N LYS A 59 20.80 -2.02 9.24
CA LYS A 59 21.54 -0.89 9.83
C LYS A 59 21.83 -1.06 11.32
N ARG A 60 21.27 -2.07 11.99
CA ARG A 60 21.19 -2.17 13.46
C ARG A 60 22.52 -1.95 14.19
N SER A 61 23.64 -2.43 13.62
CA SER A 61 24.98 -2.32 14.22
C SER A 61 25.61 -0.94 14.06
N SER A 62 25.11 -0.12 13.13
CA SER A 62 25.58 1.24 12.86
C SER A 62 24.68 2.35 13.39
N LEU A 63 23.52 1.99 13.96
CA LEU A 63 22.58 2.98 14.49
C LEU A 63 23.17 3.65 15.72
N ASN A 64 23.16 4.98 15.71
CA ASN A 64 23.44 5.75 16.92
C ASN A 64 22.15 5.90 17.72
N LEU A 65 22.16 5.43 18.98
CA LEU A 65 21.01 5.40 19.88
C LEU A 65 21.12 6.45 21.00
N ASP A 66 21.65 7.62 20.65
CA ASP A 66 21.78 8.75 21.56
C ASP A 66 20.59 9.70 21.42
N SER A 67 19.54 9.49 22.21
CA SER A 67 18.40 10.40 22.31
C SER A 67 18.55 11.36 23.51
N GLY A 68 18.37 12.66 23.28
CA GLY A 68 18.18 13.62 24.38
C GLY A 68 16.79 13.50 25.00
N ILE A 69 16.66 13.78 26.31
CA ILE A 69 15.41 13.68 27.09
C ILE A 69 14.22 14.37 26.39
N THR A 70 14.44 15.57 25.84
CA THR A 70 13.40 16.32 25.13
C THR A 70 12.89 15.61 23.88
N SER A 71 13.79 14.97 23.13
CA SER A 71 13.41 14.20 21.93
C SER A 71 12.68 12.92 22.30
N SER A 72 13.09 12.25 23.40
CA SER A 72 12.41 11.05 23.89
C SER A 72 11.00 11.37 24.37
N ILE A 73 10.80 12.47 25.10
CA ILE A 73 9.46 12.92 25.52
C ILE A 73 8.59 13.23 24.29
N LEU A 74 9.13 13.94 23.30
CA LEU A 74 8.41 14.24 22.07
C LEU A 74 8.02 12.96 21.32
N GLY A 75 8.92 11.98 21.24
CA GLY A 75 8.66 10.68 20.63
C GLY A 75 7.52 9.93 21.31
N VAL A 76 7.53 9.89 22.65
CA VAL A 76 6.44 9.30 23.45
C VAL A 76 5.12 10.02 23.21
N LEU A 77 5.11 11.36 23.20
CA LEU A 77 3.89 12.13 22.94
C LEU A 77 3.30 11.80 21.56
N ILE A 78 4.12 11.66 20.52
CA ILE A 78 3.67 11.29 19.17
C ILE A 78 3.08 9.87 19.17
N ILE A 79 3.74 8.90 19.80
CA ILE A 79 3.24 7.51 19.90
C ILE A 79 1.92 7.47 20.66
N VAL A 80 1.83 8.14 21.81
CA VAL A 80 0.61 8.17 22.63
C VAL A 80 -0.52 8.87 21.87
N PHE A 81 -0.26 10.03 21.27
CA PHE A 81 -1.27 10.76 20.51
C PHE A 81 -1.80 9.95 19.33
N SER A 82 -0.92 9.35 18.53
CA SER A 82 -1.33 8.51 17.39
C SER A 82 -2.13 7.28 17.84
N SER A 83 -1.73 6.65 18.94
CA SER A 83 -2.44 5.50 19.54
C SER A 83 -3.82 5.88 20.10
N LEU A 84 -3.94 7.05 20.74
CA LEU A 84 -5.23 7.55 21.21
C LEU A 84 -6.16 7.86 20.05
N ARG A 85 -5.66 8.54 19.01
CA ARG A 85 -6.46 8.89 17.83
C ARG A 85 -6.99 7.65 17.12
N ILE A 86 -6.15 6.64 16.88
CA ILE A 86 -6.59 5.40 16.23
C ILE A 86 -7.58 4.61 17.10
N SER A 87 -7.40 4.61 18.43
CA SER A 87 -8.32 3.92 19.36
C SER A 87 -9.70 4.56 19.48
N SER A 88 -9.78 5.89 19.33
CA SER A 88 -11.03 6.66 19.45
C SER A 88 -11.94 6.58 18.23
N LEU A 89 -11.48 5.96 17.13
CA LEU A 89 -12.17 5.92 15.86
C LEU A 89 -12.56 4.48 15.51
N THR A 90 -13.76 4.30 14.98
CA THR A 90 -14.16 3.00 14.43
C THR A 90 -13.19 2.59 13.32
N PRO A 91 -12.65 1.36 13.35
CA PRO A 91 -11.83 0.85 12.26
C PRO A 91 -12.64 0.90 10.97
N SER A 92 -12.20 1.71 10.02
CA SER A 92 -12.86 1.89 8.72
C SER A 92 -11.80 2.16 7.67
N ILE A 93 -12.04 1.67 6.45
CA ILE A 93 -11.17 1.86 5.28
C ILE A 93 -10.91 3.35 4.95
N ASN A 94 -11.86 4.22 5.28
CA ASN A 94 -11.75 5.66 5.07
C ASN A 94 -10.99 6.39 6.19
N ASN A 95 -10.55 5.66 7.22
CA ASN A 95 -9.89 6.27 8.36
C ASN A 95 -8.40 6.52 8.04
N ILE A 96 -8.09 7.75 7.63
CA ILE A 96 -6.72 8.17 7.34
C ILE A 96 -5.75 7.97 8.52
N TRP A 97 -6.26 7.93 9.77
CA TRP A 97 -5.44 7.66 10.95
C TRP A 97 -4.95 6.22 11.01
N LEU A 98 -5.74 5.25 10.50
CA LEU A 98 -5.33 3.85 10.41
C LEU A 98 -4.11 3.72 9.51
N THR A 99 -4.15 4.33 8.32
CA THR A 99 -3.04 4.30 7.34
C THR A 99 -1.86 5.18 7.75
N SER A 100 -2.08 6.22 8.55
CA SER A 100 -1.01 7.13 8.99
C SER A 100 -0.28 6.67 10.25
N PHE A 101 -0.87 5.75 11.01
CA PHE A 101 -0.31 5.25 12.26
C PHE A 101 1.11 4.67 12.10
N PRO A 102 1.44 3.89 11.07
CA PRO A 102 2.81 3.39 10.87
C PRO A 102 3.85 4.49 10.79
N PHE A 103 3.57 5.57 10.05
CA PHE A 103 4.48 6.70 9.93
C PHE A 103 4.70 7.40 11.28
N PHE A 104 3.62 7.75 11.99
CA PHE A 104 3.74 8.46 13.27
C PHE A 104 4.37 7.60 14.37
N SER A 105 4.03 6.31 14.41
CA SER A 105 4.62 5.37 15.37
C SER A 105 6.12 5.18 15.13
N ALA A 106 6.54 5.01 13.87
CA ALA A 106 7.96 4.92 13.51
C ALA A 106 8.70 6.24 13.75
N LEU A 107 8.09 7.39 13.46
CA LEU A 107 8.66 8.71 13.75
C LEU A 107 8.89 8.92 15.24
N GLY A 108 7.88 8.60 16.07
CA GLY A 108 7.98 8.69 17.51
C GLY A 108 9.04 7.74 18.07
N LEU A 109 9.12 6.52 17.55
CA LEU A 109 10.14 5.54 17.93
C LEU A 109 11.55 5.99 17.53
N ALA A 110 11.72 6.55 16.32
CA ALA A 110 12.99 7.10 15.85
C ALA A 110 13.46 8.29 16.70
N LEU A 111 12.54 9.18 17.10
CA LEU A 111 12.84 10.29 18.02
C LEU A 111 13.24 9.77 19.40
N MET A 112 12.56 8.72 19.88
CA MET A 112 12.89 8.09 21.16
C MET A 112 14.23 7.35 21.13
N ALA A 113 14.59 6.76 19.98
CA ALA A 113 15.83 6.02 19.82
C ALA A 113 17.05 6.92 19.63
N SER A 114 16.94 7.97 18.81
CA SER A 114 18.13 8.68 18.28
C SER A 114 17.98 10.20 18.25
N GLY A 115 16.87 10.71 18.75
CA GLY A 115 16.56 12.13 18.77
C GLY A 115 16.43 12.80 17.40
N VAL A 116 16.14 14.10 17.38
CA VAL A 116 15.89 14.87 16.15
C VAL A 116 17.08 14.83 15.18
N LYS A 117 18.31 14.88 15.70
CA LYS A 117 19.53 14.83 14.87
C LYS A 117 19.72 13.45 14.22
N GLY A 118 19.30 12.38 14.91
CA GLY A 118 19.40 11.00 14.45
C GLY A 118 18.36 10.61 13.40
N LEU A 119 17.28 11.38 13.19
CA LEU A 119 16.24 11.04 12.20
C LEU A 119 16.77 10.80 10.79
N LYS A 120 17.90 11.41 10.43
CA LYS A 120 18.54 11.22 9.13
C LYS A 120 18.88 9.75 8.84
N GLN A 121 19.15 8.93 9.87
CA GLN A 121 19.48 7.52 9.68
C GLN A 121 18.28 6.64 9.26
N TYR A 122 17.05 7.14 9.52
CA TYR A 122 15.78 6.46 9.23
C TYR A 122 15.02 7.05 8.04
N GLN A 123 15.66 7.89 7.20
CA GLN A 123 14.97 8.59 6.11
C GLN A 123 14.24 7.65 5.15
N LYS A 124 14.88 6.53 4.76
CA LYS A 124 14.28 5.58 3.82
C LYS A 124 13.04 4.93 4.43
N GLU A 125 13.14 4.51 5.68
CA GLU A 125 12.11 3.85 6.45
C GLU A 125 10.90 4.77 6.68
N LEU A 126 11.15 6.00 7.09
CA LEU A 126 10.10 7.02 7.26
C LEU A 126 9.47 7.40 5.92
N MET A 127 10.23 7.47 4.83
CA MET A 127 9.68 7.70 3.49
C MET A 127 8.76 6.54 3.07
N ILE A 128 9.18 5.29 3.24
CA ILE A 128 8.34 4.12 2.91
C ILE A 128 7.02 4.19 3.68
N LEU A 129 7.05 4.43 5.00
CA LEU A 129 5.83 4.51 5.80
C LEU A 129 4.98 5.74 5.49
N PHE A 130 5.60 6.87 5.13
CA PHE A 130 4.88 8.05 4.66
C PHE A 130 4.12 7.75 3.37
N PHE A 131 4.74 7.01 2.45
CA PHE A 131 4.16 6.63 1.17
C PHE A 131 3.04 5.60 1.27
N LEU A 132 2.86 4.94 2.42
CA LEU A 132 1.65 4.17 2.70
C LEU A 132 0.40 5.09 2.75
N ILE A 133 0.58 6.37 3.11
CA ILE A 133 -0.48 7.38 3.26
C ILE A 133 -0.74 8.09 1.93
N THR A 134 0.33 8.34 1.16
CA THR A 134 0.30 9.25 0.01
C THR A 134 -0.74 8.92 -1.07
N PRO A 135 -0.96 7.65 -1.49
CA PRO A 135 -1.94 7.37 -2.54
C PRO A 135 -3.36 7.79 -2.15
N ARG A 136 -3.75 7.60 -0.88
CA ARG A 136 -5.07 8.03 -0.37
C ARG A 136 -5.18 9.56 -0.32
N LEU A 137 -4.14 10.25 0.12
CA LEU A 137 -4.10 11.73 0.11
C LEU A 137 -4.21 12.30 -1.31
N LEU A 138 -3.52 11.68 -2.28
CA LEU A 138 -3.52 12.13 -3.67
C LEU A 138 -4.93 12.07 -4.28
N ILE A 139 -5.67 11.00 -4.02
CA ILE A 139 -7.05 10.84 -4.51
C ILE A 139 -8.01 11.80 -3.79
N LEU A 140 -7.85 12.02 -2.49
CA LEU A 140 -8.65 13.00 -1.76
C LEU A 140 -8.46 14.43 -2.30
N LEU A 141 -7.25 14.76 -2.75
CA LEU A 141 -6.88 16.07 -3.28
C LEU A 141 -7.18 16.25 -4.77
N LEU A 142 -7.49 15.18 -5.51
CA LEU A 142 -7.84 15.20 -6.93
C LEU A 142 -9.32 14.84 -7.18
N PRO A 143 -10.29 15.65 -6.71
CA PRO A 143 -11.72 15.34 -6.84
C PRO A 143 -12.28 15.53 -8.26
N THR A 144 -11.46 15.86 -9.25
CA THR A 144 -11.94 16.33 -10.57
C THR A 144 -12.28 15.20 -11.53
N ILE A 145 -11.90 13.95 -11.25
CA ILE A 145 -12.14 12.80 -12.13
C ILE A 145 -12.95 11.74 -11.38
N ASP A 146 -14.20 11.55 -11.77
CA ASP A 146 -14.99 10.40 -11.33
C ASP A 146 -14.50 9.15 -12.05
N LEU A 147 -13.63 8.40 -11.36
CA LEU A 147 -13.07 7.13 -11.84
C LEU A 147 -14.16 6.09 -12.16
N SER A 148 -15.35 6.21 -11.58
CA SER A 148 -16.47 5.32 -11.86
C SER A 148 -16.98 5.52 -13.29
N ILE A 149 -17.08 6.76 -13.76
CA ILE A 149 -17.46 7.09 -15.15
C ILE A 149 -16.39 6.58 -16.12
N VAL A 150 -15.12 6.78 -15.80
CA VAL A 150 -14.00 6.33 -16.65
C VAL A 150 -14.00 4.80 -16.73
N THR A 151 -14.17 4.12 -15.59
CA THR A 151 -14.29 2.65 -15.55
C THR A 151 -15.49 2.15 -16.33
N ALA A 152 -16.65 2.80 -16.22
CA ALA A 152 -17.85 2.44 -16.97
C ALA A 152 -17.63 2.54 -18.49
N LYS A 153 -16.95 3.60 -18.96
CA LYS A 153 -16.59 3.76 -20.38
C LYS A 153 -15.68 2.63 -20.86
N PHE A 154 -14.58 2.37 -20.16
CA PHE A 154 -13.63 1.32 -20.56
C PHE A 154 -14.26 -0.07 -20.50
N SER A 155 -15.07 -0.36 -19.49
CA SER A 155 -15.80 -1.63 -19.37
C SER A 155 -16.79 -1.79 -20.52
N THR A 156 -17.47 -0.72 -20.92
CA THR A 156 -18.38 -0.71 -22.09
C THR A 156 -17.62 -1.03 -23.38
N ILE A 157 -16.43 -0.44 -23.57
CA ILE A 157 -15.57 -0.73 -24.73
C ILE A 157 -15.19 -2.22 -24.74
N ILE A 158 -14.72 -2.77 -23.61
CA ILE A 158 -14.37 -4.20 -23.50
C ILE A 158 -15.57 -5.06 -23.91
N LEU A 159 -16.74 -4.77 -23.37
CA LEU A 159 -17.94 -5.57 -23.63
C LEU A 159 -18.43 -5.45 -25.09
N TRP A 160 -18.34 -4.27 -25.67
CA TRP A 160 -18.67 -4.04 -27.08
C TRP A 160 -17.77 -4.88 -28.00
N TYR A 161 -16.45 -4.92 -27.73
CA TYR A 161 -15.52 -5.77 -28.46
C TYR A 161 -15.79 -7.27 -28.28
N THR A 162 -16.42 -7.68 -27.17
CA THR A 162 -16.87 -9.07 -26.98
C THR A 162 -18.20 -9.41 -27.64
N GLY A 163 -18.83 -8.46 -28.34
CA GLY A 163 -20.02 -8.67 -29.18
C GLY A 163 -21.37 -8.36 -28.52
N PHE A 164 -21.39 -7.74 -27.34
CA PHE A 164 -22.64 -7.34 -26.69
C PHE A 164 -23.12 -5.98 -27.18
N GLN A 165 -24.43 -5.85 -27.41
CA GLN A 165 -25.07 -4.56 -27.63
C GLN A 165 -25.35 -3.87 -26.29
N ILE A 166 -24.65 -2.76 -26.03
CA ILE A 166 -24.65 -2.10 -24.73
C ILE A 166 -24.88 -0.62 -24.91
N VAL A 167 -25.67 -0.06 -23.99
CA VAL A 167 -25.87 1.38 -23.85
C VAL A 167 -25.34 1.81 -22.49
N GLN A 168 -24.39 2.74 -22.51
CA GLN A 168 -23.88 3.39 -21.31
C GLN A 168 -24.62 4.71 -21.08
N SER A 169 -25.10 4.93 -19.86
CA SER A 169 -25.60 6.22 -19.39
C SER A 169 -24.92 6.60 -18.08
N GLY A 170 -24.00 7.57 -18.12
CA GLY A 170 -23.19 7.93 -16.96
C GLY A 170 -22.35 6.75 -16.43
N VAL A 171 -22.62 6.34 -15.19
CA VAL A 171 -21.98 5.18 -14.53
C VAL A 171 -22.70 3.86 -14.78
N THR A 172 -23.86 3.89 -15.45
CA THR A 172 -24.70 2.71 -15.69
C THR A 172 -24.40 2.08 -17.03
N ILE A 173 -24.19 0.76 -17.03
CA ILE A 173 -24.00 -0.08 -18.20
C ILE A 173 -25.24 -0.96 -18.35
N SER A 174 -25.98 -0.79 -19.45
CA SER A 174 -27.24 -1.50 -19.70
C SER A 174 -27.18 -2.37 -20.95
N PHE A 175 -27.88 -3.50 -20.90
CA PHE A 175 -28.07 -4.46 -21.97
C PHE A 175 -29.55 -4.39 -22.41
N PRO A 176 -29.88 -3.55 -23.40
CA PRO A 176 -31.28 -3.29 -23.79
C PRO A 176 -32.03 -4.55 -24.21
N GLU A 177 -31.36 -5.48 -24.89
CA GLU A 177 -31.95 -6.73 -25.39
C GLU A 177 -32.53 -7.62 -24.29
N VAL A 178 -31.91 -7.61 -23.10
CA VAL A 178 -32.32 -8.44 -21.95
C VAL A 178 -32.91 -7.62 -20.79
N GLY A 179 -32.99 -6.29 -20.93
CA GLY A 179 -33.55 -5.39 -19.91
C GLY A 179 -32.79 -5.38 -18.58
N LYS A 180 -31.48 -5.67 -18.58
CA LYS A 180 -30.64 -5.72 -17.37
C LYS A 180 -29.49 -4.72 -17.46
N GLY A 181 -28.92 -4.35 -16.32
CA GLY A 181 -27.77 -3.46 -16.27
C GLY A 181 -27.08 -3.49 -14.91
N ILE A 182 -25.89 -2.88 -14.87
CA ILE A 182 -25.13 -2.66 -13.65
C ILE A 182 -24.77 -1.18 -13.51
N GLU A 183 -24.72 -0.71 -12.28
CA GLU A 183 -24.23 0.62 -11.96
C GLU A 183 -22.81 0.51 -11.36
N VAL A 184 -21.86 1.25 -11.93
CA VAL A 184 -20.49 1.31 -11.42
C VAL A 184 -20.46 2.32 -10.29
N TYR A 185 -20.74 1.85 -9.07
CA TYR A 185 -20.60 2.67 -7.86
C TYR A 185 -19.13 2.94 -7.50
N PRO A 186 -18.82 3.89 -6.60
CA PRO A 186 -17.45 4.22 -6.20
C PRO A 186 -16.59 3.03 -5.77
N GLY A 187 -17.19 1.99 -5.16
CA GLY A 187 -16.49 0.74 -4.81
C GLY A 187 -15.98 -0.09 -6.00
N CYS A 188 -16.56 0.10 -7.20
CA CYS A 188 -16.16 -0.53 -8.45
C CYS A 188 -15.34 0.38 -9.36
N SER A 189 -15.02 1.60 -8.92
CA SER A 189 -14.24 2.59 -9.69
C SER A 189 -12.78 2.21 -9.91
N GLY A 190 -12.26 1.20 -9.20
CA GLY A 190 -10.86 0.78 -9.24
C GLY A 190 -9.92 1.61 -8.37
N THR A 191 -10.45 2.62 -7.66
CA THR A 191 -9.68 3.54 -6.81
C THR A 191 -8.84 2.80 -5.75
N GLU A 192 -9.45 1.88 -5.00
CA GLU A 192 -8.73 1.09 -3.97
C GLU A 192 -7.62 0.21 -4.57
N GLN A 193 -7.87 -0.39 -5.74
CA GLN A 193 -6.86 -1.21 -6.42
C GLN A 193 -5.69 -0.34 -6.93
N ILE A 194 -5.97 0.86 -7.43
CA ILE A 194 -4.94 1.83 -7.83
C ILE A 194 -4.09 2.25 -6.62
N ILE A 195 -4.73 2.60 -5.50
CA ILE A 195 -4.06 2.95 -4.23
C ILE A 195 -3.09 1.85 -3.80
N GLN A 196 -3.58 0.60 -3.79
CA GLN A 196 -2.81 -0.57 -3.38
C GLN A 196 -1.57 -0.76 -4.26
N ILE A 197 -1.73 -0.82 -5.57
CA ILE A 197 -0.60 -1.11 -6.48
C ILE A 197 0.37 0.08 -6.54
N LEU A 198 -0.11 1.32 -6.38
CA LEU A 198 0.76 2.48 -6.21
C LEU A 198 1.63 2.37 -4.95
N GLY A 199 1.06 1.91 -3.83
CA GLY A 199 1.83 1.62 -2.61
C GLY A 199 2.94 0.60 -2.87
N ILE A 200 2.63 -0.50 -3.56
CA ILE A 200 3.61 -1.52 -3.95
C ILE A 200 4.68 -0.95 -4.89
N ALA A 201 4.31 -0.11 -5.86
CA ALA A 201 5.25 0.54 -6.77
C ALA A 201 6.25 1.43 -6.02
N ILE A 202 5.79 2.16 -5.01
CA ILE A 202 6.67 3.00 -4.20
C ILE A 202 7.62 2.15 -3.34
N LEU A 203 7.12 1.05 -2.77
CA LEU A 203 7.95 0.08 -2.05
C LEU A 203 9.03 -0.50 -2.98
N PHE A 204 8.66 -0.88 -4.21
CA PHE A 204 9.58 -1.34 -5.24
C PHE A 204 10.67 -0.30 -5.56
N ILE A 205 10.29 0.96 -5.81
CA ILE A 205 11.23 2.07 -6.07
C ILE A 205 12.19 2.30 -4.88
N SER A 206 11.72 2.07 -3.66
CA SER A 206 12.51 2.26 -2.44
C SER A 206 13.48 1.11 -2.20
N MET A 207 13.14 -0.11 -2.63
CA MET A 207 13.95 -1.31 -2.46
C MET A 207 15.03 -1.46 -3.52
N PHE A 208 14.77 -1.04 -4.76
CA PHE A 208 15.67 -1.29 -5.88
C PHE A 208 16.35 -0.01 -6.39
N PRO A 209 17.63 -0.10 -6.82
CA PRO A 209 18.40 1.05 -7.29
C PRO A 209 18.06 1.44 -8.74
N LEU A 210 16.82 1.89 -8.98
CA LEU A 210 16.31 2.17 -10.34
C LEU A 210 16.84 3.47 -10.97
N TYR A 211 16.84 3.53 -12.31
CA TYR A 211 17.04 4.77 -13.08
C TYR A 211 15.88 5.78 -12.87
N LYS A 212 16.17 7.08 -13.03
CA LYS A 212 15.18 8.16 -12.83
C LYS A 212 13.89 7.97 -13.65
N TRP A 213 14.01 7.52 -14.90
CA TRP A 213 12.84 7.30 -15.76
C TRP A 213 12.01 6.09 -15.30
N GLN A 214 12.64 5.02 -14.79
CA GLN A 214 11.95 3.85 -14.24
C GLN A 214 11.17 4.22 -12.97
N LYS A 215 11.71 5.13 -12.15
CA LYS A 215 11.01 5.65 -10.96
C LYS A 215 9.73 6.40 -11.30
N ILE A 216 9.65 7.01 -12.49
CA ILE A 216 8.45 7.70 -12.98
C ILE A 216 7.52 6.71 -13.69
N LEU A 217 8.08 5.75 -14.44
CA LEU A 217 7.29 4.77 -15.18
C LEU A 217 6.60 3.76 -14.27
N ALA A 218 7.24 3.31 -13.18
CA ALA A 218 6.67 2.28 -12.32
C ALA A 218 5.31 2.69 -11.69
N PRO A 219 5.13 3.91 -11.13
CA PRO A 219 3.83 4.35 -10.62
C PRO A 219 2.78 4.53 -11.71
N ILE A 220 3.17 5.02 -12.90
CA ILE A 220 2.26 5.14 -14.05
C ILE A 220 1.75 3.75 -14.46
N LEU A 221 2.68 2.81 -14.64
CA LEU A 221 2.35 1.42 -14.98
C LEU A 221 1.46 0.77 -13.93
N ALA A 222 1.78 0.96 -12.64
CA ALA A 222 0.98 0.47 -11.53
C ALA A 222 -0.47 0.95 -11.60
N ALA A 223 -0.68 2.26 -11.77
CA ALA A 223 -2.00 2.84 -11.90
C ALA A 223 -2.74 2.34 -13.15
N THR A 224 -2.05 2.25 -14.30
CA THR A 224 -2.63 1.75 -15.54
C THR A 224 -3.03 0.28 -15.43
N LEU A 225 -2.17 -0.60 -14.91
CA LEU A 225 -2.49 -2.02 -14.74
C LEU A 225 -3.64 -2.23 -13.76
N ALA A 226 -3.65 -1.52 -12.63
CA ALA A 226 -4.74 -1.58 -11.66
C ALA A 226 -6.08 -1.15 -12.28
N PHE A 227 -6.07 -0.04 -13.01
CA PHE A 227 -7.25 0.45 -13.72
C PHE A 227 -7.76 -0.56 -14.76
N MET A 228 -6.87 -1.07 -15.62
CA MET A 228 -7.26 -1.98 -16.71
C MET A 228 -7.81 -3.31 -16.18
N VAL A 229 -7.20 -3.88 -15.14
CA VAL A 229 -7.70 -5.10 -14.51
C VAL A 229 -9.05 -4.86 -13.83
N ASN A 230 -9.24 -3.71 -13.17
CA ASN A 230 -10.54 -3.37 -12.59
C ASN A 230 -11.64 -3.15 -13.65
N ALA A 231 -11.32 -2.49 -14.77
CA ALA A 231 -12.27 -2.35 -15.88
C ALA A 231 -12.68 -3.72 -16.45
N ALA A 232 -11.73 -4.65 -16.58
CA ALA A 232 -12.03 -6.03 -16.97
C ALA A 232 -12.93 -6.75 -15.93
N ARG A 233 -12.71 -6.53 -14.63
CA ARG A 233 -13.58 -7.02 -13.55
C ARG A 233 -15.02 -6.51 -13.71
N VAL A 234 -15.20 -5.22 -13.94
CA VAL A 234 -16.54 -4.62 -14.12
C VAL A 234 -17.24 -5.17 -15.36
N ALA A 235 -16.51 -5.31 -16.48
CA ALA A 235 -17.03 -5.98 -17.67
C ALA A 235 -17.48 -7.43 -17.36
N LEU A 236 -16.65 -8.20 -16.64
CA LEU A 236 -17.00 -9.57 -16.25
C LEU A 236 -18.29 -9.61 -15.40
N MET A 237 -18.42 -8.72 -14.41
CA MET A 237 -19.63 -8.62 -13.59
C MET A 237 -20.87 -8.27 -14.43
N ALA A 238 -20.73 -7.37 -15.40
CA ALA A 238 -21.81 -7.00 -16.32
C ALA A 238 -22.32 -8.22 -17.12
N ILE A 239 -21.40 -9.07 -17.58
CA ILE A 239 -21.74 -10.30 -18.32
C ILE A 239 -22.56 -11.26 -17.44
N PHE A 240 -22.20 -11.44 -16.17
CA PHE A 240 -22.95 -12.32 -15.27
C PHE A 240 -24.36 -11.81 -14.99
N VAL A 241 -24.52 -10.49 -14.85
CA VAL A 241 -25.84 -9.88 -14.70
C VAL A 241 -26.67 -10.05 -15.97
N ALA A 242 -26.11 -9.81 -17.14
CA ALA A 242 -26.79 -10.03 -18.43
C ALA A 242 -27.29 -11.48 -18.55
N ARG A 243 -26.49 -12.46 -18.11
CA ARG A 243 -26.85 -13.89 -18.09
C ARG A 243 -27.77 -14.30 -16.94
N GLY A 244 -28.10 -13.39 -16.02
CA GLY A 244 -28.95 -13.66 -14.85
C GLY A 244 -28.33 -14.56 -13.79
N ASN A 245 -27.00 -14.68 -13.75
CA ASN A 245 -26.31 -15.50 -12.76
C ASN A 245 -25.90 -14.64 -11.54
N ASN A 246 -26.85 -14.41 -10.64
CA ASN A 246 -26.65 -13.58 -9.45
C ASN A 246 -25.58 -14.16 -8.50
N ASN A 247 -25.48 -15.49 -8.40
CA ASN A 247 -24.48 -16.15 -7.54
C ASN A 247 -23.05 -15.85 -8.03
N LEU A 248 -22.81 -15.91 -9.34
CA LEU A 248 -21.51 -15.53 -9.90
C LEU A 248 -21.27 -14.04 -9.76
N PHE A 249 -22.27 -13.19 -9.99
CA PHE A 249 -22.14 -11.76 -9.76
C PHE A 249 -21.68 -11.46 -8.33
N GLU A 250 -22.35 -12.03 -7.32
CA GLU A 250 -22.01 -11.82 -5.90
C GLU A 250 -20.60 -12.33 -5.57
N TYR A 251 -20.20 -13.50 -6.07
CA TYR A 251 -18.86 -14.06 -5.86
C TYR A 251 -17.74 -13.14 -6.36
N TRP A 252 -17.92 -12.51 -7.52
CA TRP A 252 -16.91 -11.61 -8.14
C TRP A 252 -17.04 -10.15 -7.68
N HIS A 253 -18.21 -9.75 -7.18
CA HIS A 253 -18.47 -8.41 -6.67
C HIS A 253 -17.98 -8.25 -5.23
N THR A 254 -18.47 -9.05 -4.29
CA THR A 254 -18.16 -8.94 -2.84
C THR A 254 -17.53 -10.19 -2.26
N GLY A 255 -17.67 -11.34 -2.93
CA GLY A 255 -17.08 -12.61 -2.48
C GLY A 255 -15.57 -12.69 -2.67
N ASN A 256 -15.02 -13.86 -2.34
CA ASN A 256 -13.58 -14.14 -2.41
C ASN A 256 -12.98 -13.96 -3.82
N GLY A 257 -13.79 -14.11 -4.88
CA GLY A 257 -13.33 -13.89 -6.26
C GLY A 257 -12.87 -12.47 -6.52
N SER A 258 -13.43 -11.48 -5.82
CA SER A 258 -13.04 -10.07 -5.94
C SER A 258 -11.55 -9.83 -5.58
N GLN A 259 -10.97 -10.65 -4.69
CA GLN A 259 -9.59 -10.53 -4.22
C GLN A 259 -8.56 -11.04 -5.23
N LEU A 260 -8.97 -11.84 -6.21
CA LEU A 260 -8.07 -12.34 -7.25
C LEU A 260 -7.57 -11.23 -8.17
N PHE A 261 -8.36 -10.17 -8.38
CA PHE A 261 -7.99 -9.08 -9.27
C PHE A 261 -6.79 -8.27 -8.76
N PRO A 262 -6.75 -7.79 -7.49
CA PRO A 262 -5.56 -7.14 -6.95
C PRO A 262 -4.32 -8.04 -6.91
N VAL A 263 -4.48 -9.32 -6.57
CA VAL A 263 -3.36 -10.28 -6.58
C VAL A 263 -2.81 -10.44 -7.99
N PHE A 264 -3.68 -10.63 -8.98
CA PHE A 264 -3.29 -10.75 -10.38
C PHE A 264 -2.59 -9.48 -10.88
N THR A 265 -3.11 -8.29 -10.56
CA THR A 265 -2.43 -7.03 -10.89
C THR A 265 -1.06 -6.92 -10.25
N THR A 266 -0.93 -7.31 -8.98
CA THR A 266 0.35 -7.29 -8.26
C THR A 266 1.37 -8.20 -8.94
N LEU A 267 0.96 -9.41 -9.34
CA LEU A 267 1.82 -10.34 -10.07
C LEU A 267 2.23 -9.77 -11.44
N LEU A 268 1.30 -9.23 -12.21
CA LEU A 268 1.61 -8.62 -13.50
C LEU A 268 2.60 -7.46 -13.36
N PHE A 269 2.37 -6.58 -12.37
CA PHE A 269 3.27 -5.47 -12.06
C PHE A 269 4.67 -5.97 -11.68
N GLY A 270 4.75 -6.94 -10.75
CA GLY A 270 6.01 -7.55 -10.32
C GLY A 270 6.76 -8.22 -11.47
N CYS A 271 6.08 -9.00 -12.31
CA CYS A 271 6.67 -9.63 -13.49
C CYS A 271 7.20 -8.60 -14.48
N PHE A 272 6.46 -7.52 -14.73
CA PHE A 272 6.92 -6.45 -15.61
C PHE A 272 8.18 -5.77 -15.05
N CYS A 273 8.14 -5.37 -13.77
CA CYS A 273 9.28 -4.73 -13.12
C CYS A 273 10.52 -5.63 -13.11
N TRP A 274 10.35 -6.92 -12.82
CA TRP A 274 11.43 -7.90 -12.89
C TRP A 274 12.05 -7.98 -14.29
N PHE A 275 11.20 -8.17 -15.32
CA PHE A 275 11.67 -8.40 -16.68
C PHE A 275 12.29 -7.14 -17.32
N PHE A 276 11.69 -5.96 -17.11
CA PHE A 276 12.10 -4.74 -17.82
C PHE A 276 13.05 -3.84 -17.02
N PHE A 277 13.01 -3.87 -15.69
CA PHE A 277 13.85 -2.99 -14.87
C PHE A 277 15.04 -3.74 -14.27
N LEU A 278 14.80 -4.87 -13.60
CA LEU A 278 15.85 -5.55 -12.85
C LEU A 278 16.78 -6.39 -13.73
N ARG A 279 16.22 -7.15 -14.68
CA ARG A 279 17.03 -8.00 -15.58
C ARG A 279 18.03 -7.18 -16.41
N ASN A 280 17.57 -6.06 -16.96
CA ASN A 280 18.40 -5.18 -17.79
C ASN A 280 19.50 -4.48 -16.98
N GLU A 281 19.30 -4.21 -15.70
CA GLU A 281 20.35 -3.66 -14.83
C GLU A 281 21.44 -4.69 -14.53
N GLN A 282 21.06 -5.94 -14.25
CA GLN A 282 22.04 -7.01 -14.02
C GLN A 282 22.92 -7.26 -15.23
N GLU A 283 22.32 -7.35 -16.43
CA GLU A 283 23.07 -7.53 -17.67
C GLU A 283 24.06 -6.37 -17.90
N ASN A 284 23.65 -5.10 -17.70
CA ASN A 284 24.53 -3.95 -17.89
C ASN A 284 25.66 -3.86 -16.84
N GLN A 285 25.43 -4.29 -15.60
CA GLN A 285 26.47 -4.32 -14.56
C GLN A 285 27.53 -5.37 -14.85
N ASP A 286 27.16 -6.54 -15.39
CA ASP A 286 28.13 -7.58 -15.78
C ASP A 286 29.02 -7.12 -16.94
N TYR A 287 28.51 -6.37 -17.91
CA TYR A 287 29.32 -5.85 -19.02
C TYR A 287 30.29 -4.73 -18.63
N THR A 288 30.07 -4.03 -17.51
CA THR A 288 30.98 -2.96 -17.05
C THR A 288 32.06 -3.45 -16.09
N GLN A 289 32.02 -4.72 -15.66
CA GLN A 289 33.04 -5.35 -14.80
C GLN A 289 34.00 -6.28 -15.56
N VAL A 290 33.94 -6.31 -16.90
CA VAL A 290 34.88 -6.99 -17.80
C VAL A 290 35.73 -5.97 -18.53
#